data_AF-A0A2D4N2M2-F1
#
_entry.id   AF-A0A2D4N2M2-F1
#
_cell.length_a   1.000
_cell.length_b   1.000
_cell.length_c   1.000
_cell.angle_alpha   90.00
_cell.angle_beta   90.00
_cell.angle_gamma   90.00
#
_symmetry.space_group_name_H-M   'P 1'
#
loop_
_entity.id
_entity.type
_entity.pdbx_description
1 polymer ?
#
loop_
_entity_poly.entity_id
_entity_poly.type
_entity_poly.pdbx_seq_one_letter_code
_entity_poly.pdbx_strand_id
1 'polypeptide(L)'
;GAAECLLIVVSRKGKLDDRKPLMVLFGDVAMHYILSAAQTADGEGLVEKQYVFLKRLCQVLCSLGSQLCALVGPDSDVEIPVNLGKYLESFLAFTTHPSQFLRSSTQITWGALFRHEVLSRDPVLLAIIPNYLRACMTNLVKLGFPSKTDCPSCEYSRFDFDSDEDFNCFFNSFRAQQGDVIRMACRLDPHTGFQMAGEWLKYQLSLPLDTGTANSKTNER
;
A
#
# COMPACT_ATOMS: atom_id res chain seq x y z
N GLY A 1 5.40 1.29 23.20
CA GLY A 1 4.50 0.10 23.14
C GLY A 1 5.15 -1.05 22.39
N ALA A 2 4.63 -2.29 22.49
CA ALA A 2 5.26 -3.47 21.88
C ALA A 2 5.54 -3.34 20.37
N ALA A 3 4.62 -2.72 19.60
CA ALA A 3 4.81 -2.45 18.18
C ALA A 3 5.98 -1.49 17.89
N GLU A 4 6.23 -0.51 18.76
CA GLU A 4 7.37 0.42 18.61
C GLU A 4 8.69 -0.30 18.89
N CYS A 5 8.73 -1.15 19.93
CA CYS A 5 9.90 -1.98 20.20
C CYS A 5 10.20 -2.91 19.02
N LEU A 6 9.16 -3.57 18.48
CA LEU A 6 9.31 -4.43 17.31
C LEU A 6 9.80 -3.64 16.10
N LEU A 7 9.24 -2.45 15.85
CA LEU A 7 9.67 -1.56 14.77
C LEU A 7 11.16 -1.21 14.89
N ILE A 8 11.64 -0.85 16.07
CA ILE A 8 13.05 -0.56 16.32
C ILE A 8 13.90 -1.78 15.96
N VAL A 9 13.50 -2.98 16.39
CA VAL A 9 14.23 -4.23 16.12
C VAL A 9 14.28 -4.54 14.62
N VAL A 10 13.15 -4.52 13.92
CA VAL A 10 13.12 -4.86 12.48
C VAL A 10 13.70 -3.77 11.59
N SER A 11 13.81 -2.53 12.09
CA SER A 11 14.42 -1.43 11.35
C SER A 11 15.94 -1.33 11.56
N ARG A 12 16.54 -2.22 12.36
CA ARG A 12 17.99 -2.23 12.57
C ARG A 12 18.73 -2.48 11.26
N LYS A 13 19.70 -1.60 11.02
CA LYS A 13 20.75 -1.76 10.01
C LYS A 13 21.97 -2.38 10.68
N GLY A 14 22.78 -3.13 9.92
CA GLY A 14 23.92 -3.86 10.44
C GLY A 14 24.34 -4.97 9.47
N LYS A 15 25.23 -5.85 9.93
CA LYS A 15 25.65 -7.04 9.17
C LYS A 15 24.42 -7.89 8.84
N LEU A 16 24.39 -8.44 7.62
CA LEU A 16 23.26 -9.25 7.17
C LEU A 16 23.11 -10.53 8.00
N ASP A 17 24.22 -11.15 8.41
CA ASP A 17 24.19 -12.35 9.26
C ASP A 17 23.44 -12.13 10.59
N ASP A 18 23.67 -10.98 11.23
CA ASP A 18 23.01 -10.63 12.51
C ASP A 18 21.51 -10.36 12.34
N ARG A 19 21.04 -10.17 11.09
CA ARG A 19 19.65 -9.84 10.75
C ARG A 19 18.85 -11.07 10.32
N LYS A 20 19.51 -12.18 9.95
CA LYS A 20 18.85 -13.45 9.58
C LYS A 20 17.81 -13.92 10.60
N PRO A 21 18.03 -13.83 11.93
CA PRO A 21 17.03 -14.24 12.91
C PRO A 21 15.70 -13.48 12.83
N LEU A 22 15.67 -12.28 12.23
CA LEU A 22 14.43 -11.51 12.03
C LEU A 22 13.43 -12.23 11.12
N MET A 23 13.89 -13.19 10.30
CA MET A 23 13.01 -13.99 9.44
C MET A 23 12.05 -14.87 10.24
N VAL A 24 12.29 -15.10 11.54
CA VAL A 24 11.34 -15.78 12.44
C VAL A 24 9.97 -15.08 12.50
N LEU A 25 9.92 -13.77 12.20
CA LEU A 25 8.67 -13.02 12.18
C LEU A 25 7.74 -13.40 11.01
N PHE A 26 8.26 -14.09 10.00
CA PHE A 26 7.45 -14.74 8.97
C PHE A 26 6.94 -16.13 9.41
N GLY A 27 7.26 -16.60 10.62
CA GLY A 27 6.67 -17.83 11.18
C GLY A 27 5.17 -17.70 11.44
N ASP A 28 4.46 -18.82 11.49
CA ASP A 28 2.99 -18.85 11.62
C ASP A 28 2.48 -18.07 12.83
N VAL A 29 3.12 -18.25 13.99
CA VAL A 29 2.72 -17.62 15.24
C VAL A 29 2.86 -16.11 15.15
N ALA A 30 4.01 -15.61 14.70
CA ALA A 30 4.27 -14.18 14.60
C ALA A 30 3.33 -13.53 13.58
N MET A 31 3.17 -14.13 12.40
CA MET A 31 2.28 -13.58 11.39
C MET A 31 0.82 -13.59 11.81
N HIS A 32 0.37 -14.64 12.51
CA HIS A 32 -0.99 -14.70 13.06
C HIS A 32 -1.28 -13.53 14.01
N TYR A 33 -0.37 -13.25 14.95
CA TYR A 33 -0.55 -12.14 15.88
C TYR A 33 -0.50 -10.77 15.20
N ILE A 34 0.42 -10.58 14.24
CA ILE A 34 0.50 -9.33 13.46
C ILE A 34 -0.80 -9.11 12.68
N LEU A 35 -1.29 -10.14 11.99
CA LEU A 35 -2.54 -10.10 11.23
C LEU A 35 -3.76 -9.80 12.11
N SER A 36 -3.92 -10.57 13.19
CA SER A 36 -5.05 -10.40 14.11
C SER A 36 -5.06 -9.01 14.74
N ALA A 37 -3.89 -8.47 15.09
CA ALA A 37 -3.77 -7.13 15.64
C ALA A 37 -4.11 -6.05 14.60
N ALA A 38 -3.72 -6.22 13.34
CA ALA A 38 -4.08 -5.30 12.25
C ALA A 38 -5.61 -5.28 12.05
N GLN A 39 -6.23 -6.46 11.92
CA GLN A 39 -7.68 -6.60 11.73
C GLN A 39 -8.49 -6.03 12.90
N THR A 40 -8.01 -6.21 14.14
CA THR A 40 -8.67 -5.67 15.33
C THR A 40 -8.57 -4.14 15.39
N ALA A 41 -7.50 -3.56 14.85
CA ALA A 41 -7.28 -2.12 14.83
C ALA A 41 -7.94 -1.41 13.64
N ASP A 42 -8.26 -2.15 12.57
CA ASP A 42 -8.99 -1.70 11.38
C ASP A 42 -10.53 -1.80 11.55
N GLY A 43 -11.01 -1.55 12.78
CA GLY A 43 -12.44 -1.65 13.12
C GLY A 43 -13.32 -0.64 12.38
N GLU A 44 -14.61 -0.60 12.73
CA GLU A 44 -15.54 0.36 12.11
C GLU A 44 -15.23 1.81 12.56
N GLY A 45 -14.57 2.55 11.68
CA GLY A 45 -14.33 3.99 11.82
C GLY A 45 -13.01 4.35 12.51
N LEU A 46 -12.71 5.65 12.51
CA LEU A 46 -11.45 6.16 13.03
C LEU A 46 -11.47 6.25 14.57
N VAL A 47 -10.75 5.35 15.23
CA VAL A 47 -10.37 5.50 16.64
C VAL A 47 -8.88 5.85 16.72
N GLU A 48 -8.55 7.05 17.18
CA GLU A 48 -7.19 7.61 17.18
C GLU A 48 -6.13 6.63 17.66
N LYS A 49 -6.33 6.00 18.84
CA LYS A 49 -5.37 5.06 19.42
C LYS A 49 -5.15 3.82 18.53
N GLN A 50 -6.22 3.31 17.94
CA GLN A 50 -6.17 2.14 17.04
C GLN A 50 -5.49 2.51 15.73
N TYR A 51 -5.81 3.68 15.16
CA TYR A 51 -5.19 4.15 13.94
C TYR A 51 -3.70 4.44 14.11
N VAL A 52 -3.32 5.03 15.25
CA VAL A 52 -1.92 5.21 15.63
C VAL A 52 -1.21 3.86 15.68
N PHE A 53 -1.78 2.87 16.36
CA PHE A 53 -1.22 1.52 16.37
C PHE A 53 -1.10 0.92 14.97
N LEU A 54 -2.12 1.09 14.12
CA LEU A 54 -2.15 0.57 12.75
C LEU A 54 -1.04 1.18 11.87
N LYS A 55 -0.77 2.49 11.98
CA LYS A 55 0.39 3.13 11.34
C LYS A 55 1.72 2.50 11.75
N ARG A 56 1.87 2.18 13.04
CA ARG A 56 3.10 1.58 13.58
C ARG A 56 3.27 0.17 13.06
N LEU A 57 2.18 -0.60 13.00
CA LEU A 57 2.19 -1.94 12.46
C LEU A 57 2.47 -1.96 10.95
N CYS A 58 1.94 -1.01 10.19
CA CYS A 58 2.30 -0.82 8.79
C CYS A 58 3.80 -0.59 8.61
N GLN A 59 4.40 0.27 9.45
CA GLN A 59 5.85 0.50 9.43
C GLN A 59 6.65 -0.76 9.78
N VAL A 60 6.18 -1.57 10.74
CA VAL A 60 6.80 -2.87 11.06
C VAL A 60 6.82 -3.77 9.83
N LEU A 61 5.69 -3.88 9.11
CA LEU A 61 5.62 -4.69 7.89
C LEU A 61 6.49 -4.12 6.77
N CYS A 62 6.52 -2.80 6.57
CA CYS A 62 7.40 -2.18 5.57
C CYS A 62 8.88 -2.46 5.86
N SER A 63 9.29 -2.33 7.12
CA SER A 63 10.66 -2.65 7.57
C SER A 63 10.96 -4.15 7.44
N LEU A 64 10.02 -5.02 7.79
CA LEU A 64 10.16 -6.47 7.64
C LEU A 64 10.30 -6.89 6.17
N GLY A 65 9.51 -6.31 5.26
CA GLY A 65 9.67 -6.51 3.82
C GLY A 65 11.03 -6.01 3.31
N SER A 66 11.53 -4.91 3.87
CA SER A 66 12.88 -4.42 3.56
C SER A 66 13.98 -5.36 4.07
N GLN A 67 13.77 -6.02 5.22
CA GLN A 67 14.66 -7.06 5.73
C GLN A 67 14.66 -8.26 4.78
N LEU A 68 13.48 -8.71 4.35
CA LEU A 68 13.33 -9.82 3.40
C LEU A 68 14.08 -9.54 2.10
N CYS A 69 13.85 -8.39 1.47
CA CYS A 69 14.53 -7.97 0.23
C CYS A 69 16.05 -7.79 0.37
N ALA A 70 16.57 -7.65 1.58
CA ALA A 70 18.00 -7.52 1.82
C ALA A 70 18.67 -8.87 2.14
N LEU A 71 17.91 -9.85 2.60
CA LEU A 71 18.41 -11.12 3.08
C LEU A 71 18.23 -12.25 2.07
N VAL A 72 17.14 -12.26 1.32
CA VAL A 72 16.94 -13.25 0.25
C VAL A 72 17.76 -12.84 -0.97
N GLY A 73 18.48 -13.79 -1.56
CA GLY A 73 19.29 -13.55 -2.75
C GLY A 73 19.85 -14.84 -3.34
N PRO A 74 20.39 -14.82 -4.57
CA PRO A 74 20.90 -16.03 -5.23
C PRO A 74 22.00 -16.74 -4.44
N ASP A 75 22.84 -15.98 -3.74
CA ASP A 75 23.97 -16.47 -2.95
C ASP A 75 23.71 -16.46 -1.43
N SER A 76 22.44 -16.33 -1.02
CA SER A 76 22.05 -16.30 0.39
C SER A 76 21.59 -17.67 0.88
N ASP A 77 21.91 -17.98 2.13
CA ASP A 77 21.37 -19.11 2.89
C ASP A 77 19.96 -18.84 3.43
N VAL A 78 19.41 -17.64 3.21
CA VAL A 78 18.05 -17.28 3.60
C VAL A 78 17.08 -17.60 2.47
N GLU A 79 16.22 -18.58 2.73
CA GLU A 79 15.15 -18.98 1.83
C GLU A 79 13.96 -18.00 1.85
N ILE A 80 13.14 -18.06 0.80
CA ILE A 80 11.86 -17.35 0.77
C ILE A 80 10.96 -17.89 1.89
N PRO A 81 10.39 -17.05 2.76
CA PRO A 81 9.59 -17.53 3.88
C PRO A 81 8.32 -18.27 3.44
N VAL A 82 8.00 -19.38 4.11
CA VAL A 82 6.81 -20.21 3.83
C VAL A 82 5.48 -19.45 3.93
N ASN A 83 5.42 -18.42 4.77
CA ASN A 83 4.23 -17.56 4.92
C ASN A 83 4.33 -16.24 4.15
N LEU A 84 5.11 -16.18 3.06
CA LEU A 84 5.16 -15.01 2.20
C LEU A 84 3.76 -14.59 1.74
N GLY A 85 2.89 -15.54 1.40
CA GLY A 85 1.51 -15.26 0.99
C GLY A 85 0.71 -14.50 2.05
N LYS A 86 0.72 -14.98 3.30
CA LYS A 86 0.06 -14.29 4.42
C LYS A 86 0.62 -12.89 4.64
N TYR A 87 1.94 -12.72 4.54
CA TYR A 87 2.57 -11.39 4.61
C TYR A 87 2.06 -10.47 3.49
N LEU A 88 2.05 -10.94 2.24
CA LEU A 88 1.63 -10.15 1.08
C LEU A 88 0.13 -9.78 1.14
N GLU A 89 -0.73 -10.70 1.59
CA GLU A 89 -2.15 -10.43 1.84
C GLU A 89 -2.33 -9.37 2.93
N SER A 90 -1.60 -9.49 4.04
CA SER A 90 -1.58 -8.47 5.10
C SER A 90 -1.18 -7.12 4.55
N PHE A 91 -0.11 -7.09 3.75
CA PHE A 91 0.47 -5.88 3.21
C PHE A 91 -0.43 -5.22 2.14
N LEU A 92 -1.15 -6.04 1.38
CA LEU A 92 -2.18 -5.58 0.46
C LEU A 92 -3.35 -4.94 1.21
N ALA A 93 -3.75 -5.47 2.38
CA ALA A 93 -4.81 -4.86 3.19
C ALA A 93 -4.48 -3.40 3.58
N PHE A 94 -3.23 -3.10 3.96
CA PHE A 94 -2.77 -1.72 4.19
C PHE A 94 -2.78 -0.87 2.91
N THR A 95 -2.59 -1.50 1.74
CA THR A 95 -2.59 -0.85 0.43
C THR A 95 -4.01 -0.55 -0.08
N THR A 96 -5.02 -1.25 0.45
CA THR A 96 -6.45 -1.02 0.17
C THR A 96 -7.16 -0.20 1.23
N HIS A 97 -6.49 0.10 2.35
CA HIS A 97 -7.09 0.80 3.49
C HIS A 97 -7.47 2.25 3.14
N PRO A 98 -8.57 2.82 3.70
CA PRO A 98 -9.02 4.19 3.38
C PRO A 98 -7.98 5.31 3.63
N SER A 99 -7.17 5.20 4.70
CA SER A 99 -6.06 6.12 4.99
C SER A 99 -5.12 6.32 3.81
N GLN A 100 -4.93 7.58 3.40
CA GLN A 100 -3.94 7.95 2.38
C GLN A 100 -2.50 7.73 2.87
N PHE A 101 -2.24 7.91 4.17
CA PHE A 101 -0.92 7.68 4.77
C PHE A 101 -0.51 6.20 4.71
N LEU A 102 -1.42 5.28 5.08
CA LEU A 102 -1.13 3.85 5.08
C LEU A 102 -0.86 3.34 3.67
N ARG A 103 -1.71 3.71 2.70
CA ARG A 103 -1.51 3.36 1.28
C ARG A 103 -0.18 3.87 0.74
N SER A 104 0.20 5.10 1.09
CA SER A 104 1.48 5.67 0.67
C SER A 104 2.68 4.94 1.29
N SER A 105 2.57 4.55 2.56
CA SER A 105 3.63 3.87 3.30
C SER A 105 4.04 2.52 2.69
N THR A 106 3.13 1.83 2.00
CA THR A 106 3.41 0.51 1.40
C THR A 106 4.18 0.58 0.08
N GLN A 107 4.17 1.72 -0.62
CA GLN A 107 4.63 1.79 -2.01
C GLN A 107 6.13 1.48 -2.17
N ILE A 108 6.98 1.96 -1.26
CA ILE A 108 8.43 1.71 -1.31
C ILE A 108 8.72 0.20 -1.23
N THR A 109 8.07 -0.48 -0.30
CA THR A 109 8.26 -1.92 -0.09
C THR A 109 7.71 -2.72 -1.26
N TRP A 110 6.55 -2.37 -1.82
CA TRP A 110 6.05 -2.98 -3.06
C TRP A 110 7.05 -2.83 -4.22
N GLY A 111 7.57 -1.62 -4.42
CA GLY A 111 8.60 -1.36 -5.42
C GLY A 111 9.85 -2.21 -5.21
N ALA A 112 10.29 -2.36 -3.96
CA ALA A 112 11.41 -3.22 -3.60
C ALA A 112 11.14 -4.70 -3.92
N LEU A 113 9.95 -5.21 -3.61
CA LEU A 113 9.56 -6.59 -3.90
C LEU A 113 9.50 -6.86 -5.41
N PHE A 114 8.83 -6.00 -6.19
CA PHE A 114 8.66 -6.21 -7.64
C PHE A 114 9.95 -6.08 -8.44
N ARG A 115 10.95 -5.34 -7.93
CA ARG A 115 12.26 -5.22 -8.59
C ARG A 115 13.29 -6.23 -8.10
N HIS A 116 12.97 -6.99 -7.05
CA HIS A 116 13.91 -7.90 -6.42
C HIS A 116 14.19 -9.11 -7.31
N GLU A 117 15.45 -9.44 -7.56
CA GLU A 117 15.82 -10.47 -8.55
C GLU A 117 15.21 -11.85 -8.28
N VAL A 118 15.18 -12.28 -7.02
CA VAL A 118 14.59 -13.57 -6.60
C VAL A 118 13.07 -13.46 -6.43
N LEU A 119 12.60 -12.61 -5.50
CA LEU A 119 11.18 -12.48 -5.17
C LEU A 119 10.28 -12.10 -6.35
N SER A 120 10.76 -11.31 -7.32
CA SER A 120 9.97 -10.95 -8.53
C SER A 120 9.60 -12.13 -9.42
N ARG A 121 10.25 -13.29 -9.22
CA ARG A 121 9.98 -14.55 -9.94
C ARG A 121 9.20 -15.54 -9.08
N ASP A 122 8.98 -15.22 -7.80
CA ASP A 122 8.27 -16.09 -6.88
C ASP A 122 6.78 -16.17 -7.27
N PRO A 123 6.20 -17.38 -7.39
CA PRO A 123 4.80 -17.55 -7.80
C PRO A 123 3.80 -16.86 -6.86
N VAL A 124 4.10 -16.76 -5.56
CA VAL A 124 3.21 -16.13 -4.58
C VAL A 124 3.17 -14.62 -4.78
N LEU A 125 4.32 -13.99 -5.06
CA LEU A 125 4.34 -12.57 -5.41
C LEU A 125 3.66 -12.31 -6.76
N LEU A 126 3.88 -13.15 -7.76
CA LEU A 126 3.22 -12.99 -9.07
C LEU A 126 1.69 -13.11 -8.94
N ALA A 127 1.20 -14.05 -8.12
CA ALA A 127 -0.23 -14.28 -7.92
C ALA A 127 -0.96 -13.08 -7.27
N ILE A 128 -0.27 -12.22 -6.52
CA ILE A 128 -0.90 -11.05 -5.87
C ILE A 128 -0.98 -9.81 -6.77
N ILE A 129 -0.21 -9.77 -7.87
CA ILE A 129 -0.14 -8.61 -8.77
C ILE A 129 -1.51 -8.15 -9.29
N PRO A 130 -2.43 -9.04 -9.73
CA PRO A 130 -3.75 -8.61 -10.19
C PRO A 130 -4.54 -7.86 -9.10
N ASN A 131 -4.44 -8.29 -7.84
CA ASN A 131 -5.11 -7.65 -6.72
C ASN A 131 -4.45 -6.31 -6.35
N TYR A 132 -3.12 -6.26 -6.39
CA TYR A 132 -2.36 -5.01 -6.22
C TYR A 132 -2.73 -3.97 -7.29
N LEU A 133 -2.72 -4.35 -8.57
CA LEU A 133 -3.08 -3.46 -9.67
C LEU A 133 -4.53 -2.97 -9.54
N ARG A 134 -5.45 -3.82 -9.06
CA ARG A 134 -6.83 -3.42 -8.80
C ARG A 134 -6.93 -2.34 -7.72
N ALA A 135 -6.20 -2.51 -6.62
CA ALA A 135 -6.10 -1.51 -5.56
C ALA A 135 -5.48 -0.20 -6.06
N CYS A 136 -4.48 -0.27 -6.95
CA CYS A 136 -3.89 0.92 -7.55
C CYS A 136 -4.88 1.73 -8.37
N MET A 137 -5.80 1.09 -9.13
CA MET A 137 -6.81 1.83 -9.90
C MET A 137 -7.67 2.72 -9.00
N THR A 138 -8.11 2.21 -7.84
CA THR A 138 -8.86 3.03 -6.87
C THR A 138 -8.00 4.09 -6.21
N ASN A 139 -6.72 3.80 -5.96
CA ASN A 139 -5.79 4.70 -5.29
C ASN A 139 -5.35 5.90 -6.14
N LEU A 140 -5.42 5.79 -7.47
CA LEU A 140 -5.11 6.89 -8.39
C LEU A 140 -6.18 7.98 -8.42
N VAL A 141 -7.38 7.71 -7.92
CA VAL A 141 -8.47 8.70 -7.85
C VAL A 141 -8.22 9.65 -6.69
N LYS A 142 -8.14 10.96 -6.99
CA LYS A 142 -7.92 11.99 -5.98
C LYS A 142 -9.24 12.30 -5.24
N LEU A 143 -9.49 11.57 -4.16
CA LEU A 143 -10.61 11.74 -3.23
C LEU A 143 -10.09 11.79 -1.80
N GLY A 144 -10.95 12.14 -0.84
CA GLY A 144 -10.59 12.10 0.58
C GLY A 144 -9.95 13.37 1.12
N PHE A 145 -10.32 14.53 0.58
CA PHE A 145 -9.84 15.83 1.09
C PHE A 145 -10.30 16.04 2.54
N PRO A 146 -9.44 16.59 3.43
CA PRO A 146 -9.80 16.92 4.81
C PRO A 146 -11.09 17.75 4.95
N SER A 147 -11.32 18.70 4.05
CA SER A 147 -12.51 19.58 4.06
C SER A 147 -13.83 18.89 3.68
N LYS A 148 -13.78 17.69 3.08
CA LYS A 148 -14.95 17.00 2.51
C LYS A 148 -15.41 15.82 3.36
N THR A 149 -16.58 15.27 3.06
CA THR A 149 -17.14 14.06 3.68
C THR A 149 -17.68 13.08 2.65
N ASP A 150 -17.11 13.10 1.44
CA ASP A 150 -17.58 12.35 0.28
C ASP A 150 -17.12 10.88 0.26
N CYS A 151 -16.11 10.53 1.06
CA CYS A 151 -15.65 9.15 1.19
C CYS A 151 -15.04 8.84 2.57
N PRO A 152 -14.89 7.55 2.94
CA PRO A 152 -14.29 7.15 4.22
C PRO A 152 -12.84 7.65 4.43
N SER A 153 -12.10 7.93 3.35
CA SER A 153 -10.74 8.46 3.45
C SER A 153 -10.67 9.86 4.08
N CYS A 154 -11.76 10.65 4.01
CA CYS A 154 -11.79 12.01 4.55
C CYS A 154 -11.48 12.07 6.05
N GLU A 155 -11.97 11.12 6.84
CA GLU A 155 -11.74 11.10 8.30
C GLU A 155 -10.26 10.89 8.63
N TYR A 156 -9.62 9.95 7.93
CA TYR A 156 -8.19 9.69 8.07
C TYR A 156 -7.35 10.88 7.58
N SER A 157 -7.75 11.50 6.47
CA SER A 157 -7.06 12.69 5.97
C SER A 157 -7.14 13.87 6.94
N ARG A 158 -8.28 14.10 7.61
CA ARG A 158 -8.41 15.12 8.67
C ARG A 158 -7.48 14.85 9.85
N PHE A 159 -7.20 13.58 10.14
CA PHE A 159 -6.27 13.22 11.19
C PHE A 159 -4.80 13.41 10.77
N ASP A 160 -4.51 13.23 9.49
CA ASP A 160 -3.13 13.18 8.97
C ASP A 160 -2.61 14.50 8.41
N PHE A 161 -3.51 15.39 7.99
CA PHE A 161 -3.18 16.62 7.27
C PHE A 161 -3.92 17.81 7.87
N ASP A 162 -3.23 18.93 8.00
CA ASP A 162 -3.80 20.16 8.56
C ASP A 162 -4.73 20.87 7.55
N SER A 163 -4.52 20.65 6.25
CA SER A 163 -5.23 21.34 5.17
C SER A 163 -5.41 20.50 3.90
N ASP A 164 -6.30 20.95 3.02
CA ASP A 164 -6.48 20.37 1.69
C ASP A 164 -5.22 20.54 0.82
N GLU A 165 -4.47 21.62 1.02
CA GLU A 165 -3.21 21.90 0.35
C GLU A 165 -2.13 20.88 0.72
N ASP A 166 -2.00 20.56 2.01
CA ASP A 166 -1.05 19.55 2.50
C ASP A 166 -1.41 18.17 1.97
N PHE A 167 -2.69 17.80 2.04
CA PHE A 167 -3.20 16.57 1.46
C PHE A 167 -2.90 16.49 -0.05
N ASN A 168 -3.15 17.57 -0.79
CA ASN A 168 -2.95 17.63 -2.23
C ASN A 168 -1.46 17.48 -2.60
N CYS A 169 -0.56 18.13 -1.87
CA CYS A 169 0.89 17.99 -2.04
C CYS A 169 1.35 16.54 -1.79
N PHE A 170 0.90 15.95 -0.67
CA PHE A 170 1.20 14.58 -0.32
C PHE A 170 0.67 13.59 -1.37
N PHE A 171 -0.58 13.74 -1.80
CA PHE A 171 -1.21 12.88 -2.80
C PHE A 171 -0.48 12.93 -4.14
N ASN A 172 -0.03 14.11 -4.58
CA ASN A 172 0.72 14.23 -5.84
C ASN A 172 2.04 13.46 -5.79
N SER A 173 2.75 13.53 -4.67
CA SER A 173 4.00 12.78 -4.44
C SER A 173 3.74 11.27 -4.42
N PHE A 174 2.70 10.85 -3.69
CA PHE A 174 2.23 9.46 -3.67
C PHE A 174 1.91 8.95 -5.07
N ARG A 175 1.16 9.71 -5.86
CA ARG A 175 0.74 9.31 -7.21
C ARG A 175 1.92 9.12 -8.15
N ALA A 176 2.92 10.00 -8.07
CA ALA A 176 4.16 9.85 -8.84
C ALA A 176 4.88 8.54 -8.48
N GLN A 177 5.07 8.29 -7.19
CA GLN A 177 5.71 7.08 -6.69
C GLN A 177 4.92 5.81 -7.07
N GLN A 178 3.60 5.82 -6.86
CA GLN A 178 2.75 4.69 -7.21
C GLN A 178 2.79 4.40 -8.72
N GLY A 179 2.89 5.44 -9.56
CA GLY A 179 3.09 5.26 -11.00
C GLY A 179 4.35 4.46 -11.33
N ASP A 180 5.46 4.69 -10.63
CA ASP A 180 6.69 3.93 -10.82
C ASP A 180 6.52 2.46 -10.39
N VAL A 181 5.87 2.22 -9.26
CA VAL A 181 5.64 0.86 -8.74
C VAL A 181 4.66 0.08 -9.63
N ILE A 182 3.60 0.72 -10.16
CA ILE A 182 2.69 0.11 -11.14
C ILE A 182 3.47 -0.35 -12.37
N ARG A 183 4.41 0.46 -12.89
CA ARG A 183 5.23 0.04 -14.05
C ARG A 183 6.07 -1.20 -13.73
N MET A 184 6.59 -1.32 -12.51
CA MET A 184 7.31 -2.52 -12.08
C MET A 184 6.38 -3.75 -12.03
N ALA A 185 5.19 -3.61 -11.46
CA ALA A 185 4.19 -4.69 -11.42
C ALA A 185 3.75 -5.12 -12.84
N CYS A 186 3.43 -4.17 -13.72
CA CYS A 186 3.06 -4.44 -15.12
C CYS A 186 4.21 -5.05 -15.94
N ARG A 187 5.47 -4.84 -15.56
CA ARG A 187 6.60 -5.53 -16.21
C ARG A 187 6.60 -7.03 -15.88
N LEU A 188 6.13 -7.41 -14.70
CA LEU A 188 6.04 -8.81 -14.26
C LEU A 188 4.78 -9.49 -14.81
N ASP A 189 3.65 -8.77 -14.90
CA ASP A 189 2.41 -9.26 -15.50
C ASP A 189 1.82 -8.24 -16.50
N PRO A 190 2.35 -8.19 -17.73
CA PRO A 190 1.93 -7.22 -18.73
C PRO A 190 0.53 -7.47 -19.27
N HIS A 191 0.08 -8.73 -19.30
CA HIS A 191 -1.24 -9.07 -19.81
C HIS A 191 -2.32 -8.50 -18.90
N THR A 192 -2.24 -8.78 -17.59
CA THR A 192 -3.20 -8.25 -16.62
C THR A 192 -3.17 -6.73 -16.58
N GLY A 193 -1.99 -6.12 -16.58
CA GLY A 193 -1.85 -4.66 -16.59
C GLY A 193 -2.52 -4.00 -17.80
N PHE A 194 -2.31 -4.56 -19.00
CA PHE A 194 -2.93 -4.06 -20.23
C PHE A 194 -4.44 -4.28 -20.24
N GLN A 195 -4.90 -5.46 -19.84
CA GLN A 195 -6.33 -5.79 -19.79
C GLN A 195 -7.08 -4.83 -18.86
N MET A 196 -6.59 -4.62 -17.63
CA MET A 196 -7.25 -3.75 -16.65
C MET A 196 -7.29 -2.29 -17.10
N ALA A 197 -6.19 -1.80 -17.71
CA ALA A 197 -6.18 -0.47 -18.30
C ALA A 197 -7.22 -0.33 -19.43
N GLY A 198 -7.36 -1.34 -20.29
CA GLY A 198 -8.35 -1.39 -21.36
C GLY A 198 -9.78 -1.44 -20.84
N GLU A 199 -10.06 -2.24 -19.82
CA GLU A 199 -11.36 -2.31 -19.15
C GLU A 199 -11.74 -0.96 -18.51
N TRP A 200 -10.79 -0.33 -17.83
CA TRP A 200 -11.03 0.98 -17.22
C TRP A 200 -11.29 2.07 -18.27
N LEU A 201 -10.53 2.08 -19.37
CA LEU A 201 -10.77 2.99 -20.48
C LEU A 201 -12.18 2.81 -21.06
N LYS A 202 -12.61 1.56 -21.32
CA LYS A 202 -13.95 1.26 -21.82
C LYS A 202 -15.03 1.73 -20.82
N TYR A 203 -14.82 1.50 -19.53
CA TYR A 203 -15.72 1.97 -18.49
C TYR A 203 -15.85 3.50 -18.52
N GLN A 204 -14.74 4.24 -18.55
CA GLN A 204 -14.77 5.72 -18.63
C GLN A 204 -15.50 6.22 -19.88
N LEU A 205 -15.31 5.57 -21.03
CA LEU A 205 -16.00 5.90 -22.27
C LEU A 205 -17.51 5.57 -22.24
N SER A 206 -17.95 4.67 -21.36
CA SER A 206 -19.37 4.36 -21.16
C SER A 206 -20.07 5.28 -20.17
N LEU A 207 -19.33 6.03 -19.35
CA LEU A 207 -19.92 6.96 -18.40
C LEU A 207 -20.57 8.14 -19.15
N PRO A 208 -21.73 8.63 -18.69
CA PRO A 208 -22.32 9.84 -19.24
C PRO A 208 -21.33 10.99 -19.16
N LEU A 209 -21.18 11.74 -20.25
CA LEU A 209 -20.43 13.00 -20.22
C LEU A 209 -21.15 13.94 -19.26
N ASP A 210 -20.51 14.25 -18.13
CA ASP A 210 -20.97 15.32 -17.26
C ASP A 210 -20.69 16.64 -17.99
N THR A 211 -21.64 17.06 -18.83
CA THR A 211 -21.65 18.38 -19.46
C THR A 211 -21.97 19.39 -18.35
N GLY A 212 -21.03 19.58 -17.42
CA GLY A 212 -21.18 20.49 -16.29
C GLY A 212 -21.79 21.78 -16.78
N THR A 213 -22.84 22.25 -16.09
CA THR A 213 -23.70 23.40 -16.41
C THR A 213 -22.99 24.51 -17.20
N ALA A 214 -22.91 24.34 -18.51
CA ALA A 214 -22.46 25.31 -19.47
C ALA A 214 -23.72 25.88 -20.12
N ASN A 215 -24.29 26.91 -19.48
CA ASN A 215 -25.14 27.98 -20.02
C ASN A 215 -26.32 28.35 -19.09
N SER A 216 -26.12 29.41 -18.31
CA SER A 216 -26.97 30.61 -18.24
C SER A 216 -26.42 31.41 -17.06
N LYS A 217 -25.74 32.54 -17.27
CA LYS A 217 -26.34 33.78 -17.78
C LYS A 217 -25.30 34.58 -18.56
N THR A 218 -25.47 34.62 -19.87
CA THR A 218 -25.09 35.79 -20.67
C THR A 218 -26.36 36.64 -20.80
N ASN A 219 -26.26 37.90 -20.37
CA ASN A 219 -27.10 39.05 -20.72
C ASN A 219 -28.60 39.01 -20.41
N GLU A 220 -29.03 39.90 -19.49
CA GLU A 220 -30.09 40.86 -19.82
C GLU A 220 -30.04 42.09 -18.89
N ARG A 221 -29.77 43.23 -19.53
CA ARG A 221 -29.99 44.66 -19.19
C ARG A 221 -29.12 45.34 -18.14
#